data_AF-A0A7W9QG46-F1
#
_entry.id   AF-A0A7W9QG46-F1
#
_cell.length_a   1.000
_cell.length_b   1.000
_cell.length_c   1.000
_cell.angle_alpha   90.00
_cell.angle_beta   90.00
_cell.angle_gamma   90.00
#
_symmetry.space_group_name_H-M   'P 1'
#
loop_
_entity.id
_entity.type
_entity.pdbx_description
1 polymer ?
#
loop_
_entity_poly.entity_id
_entity_poly.type
_entity_poly.pdbx_seq_one_letter_code
_entity_poly.pdbx_strand_id
1 'polypeptide(L)'
;MHSRGQSISTGERERPGRPGRLAPDFSLLTKREVEVLLLLADGESNRSLARQLNIAERTVRAHVTSLMRKLGARSRVEAALIVYNHRNALMSEAA
;
A
#
# COMPACT_ATOMS: atom_id res chain seq x y z
N MET A 1 21.13 -30.83 -43.89
CA MET A 1 19.90 -30.01 -44.04
C MET A 1 19.17 -30.05 -42.71
N HIS A 2 19.07 -28.87 -42.09
CA HIS A 2 18.47 -28.60 -40.78
C HIS A 2 16.94 -28.67 -40.84
N SER A 3 16.28 -29.01 -39.72
CA SER A 3 14.85 -28.81 -39.36
C SER A 3 14.26 -30.11 -38.79
N ARG A 4 13.50 -30.22 -37.70
CA ARG A 4 12.77 -29.38 -36.73
C ARG A 4 12.35 -30.38 -35.63
N GLY A 5 12.14 -30.10 -34.35
CA GLY A 5 12.23 -28.90 -33.54
C GLY A 5 12.01 -29.36 -32.10
N GLN A 6 12.91 -28.97 -31.20
CA GLN A 6 12.60 -28.90 -29.78
C GLN A 6 11.84 -27.59 -29.55
N SER A 7 10.77 -27.59 -28.76
CA SER A 7 10.54 -26.57 -27.72
C SER A 7 9.31 -26.92 -26.89
N ILE A 8 9.48 -27.58 -25.74
CA ILE A 8 9.49 -26.99 -24.37
C ILE A 8 8.39 -25.97 -24.03
N SER A 9 7.77 -26.28 -22.89
CA SER A 9 7.26 -25.39 -21.85
C SER A 9 5.88 -24.78 -22.07
N THR A 10 4.88 -25.59 -21.70
CA THR A 10 3.62 -25.11 -21.12
C THR A 10 3.96 -24.11 -20.01
N GLY A 11 3.74 -22.81 -20.30
CA GLY A 11 3.91 -21.75 -19.34
C GLY A 11 2.98 -21.97 -18.15
N GLU A 12 3.54 -22.53 -17.09
CA GLU A 12 3.11 -22.25 -15.73
C GLU A 12 3.11 -20.74 -15.60
N ARG A 13 1.93 -20.13 -15.81
CA ARG A 13 1.70 -18.76 -15.39
C ARG A 13 1.87 -18.80 -13.87
N GLU A 14 3.07 -18.44 -13.42
CA GLU A 14 3.32 -18.09 -12.03
C GLU A 14 2.18 -17.19 -11.59
N ARG A 15 1.26 -17.77 -10.82
CA ARG A 15 0.33 -16.98 -10.03
C ARG A 15 1.25 -16.26 -9.05
N PRO A 16 1.37 -14.92 -9.07
CA PRO A 16 2.18 -14.25 -8.07
C PRO A 16 1.66 -14.72 -6.71
N GLY A 17 2.56 -15.39 -5.98
CA GLY A 17 2.23 -16.02 -4.72
C GLY A 17 1.46 -15.02 -3.86
N ARG A 18 0.39 -15.48 -3.20
CA ARG A 18 -0.21 -14.67 -2.13
C ARG A 18 0.95 -14.20 -1.27
N PRO A 19 1.25 -12.89 -1.17
CA PRO A 19 2.27 -12.47 -0.23
C PRO A 19 1.79 -13.05 1.10
N GLY A 20 2.64 -13.87 1.70
CA GLY A 20 2.42 -14.37 3.04
C GLY A 20 2.01 -13.18 3.89
N ARG A 21 1.18 -13.43 4.89
CA ARG A 21 0.71 -12.45 5.87
C ARG A 21 1.90 -11.95 6.72
N LEU A 22 2.88 -11.36 6.05
CA LEU A 22 3.96 -10.59 6.61
C LEU A 22 3.30 -9.31 7.11
N ALA A 23 3.67 -8.91 8.33
CA ALA A 23 3.22 -7.65 8.87
C ALA A 23 3.53 -6.54 7.84
N PRO A 24 2.61 -5.58 7.63
CA PRO A 24 2.85 -4.46 6.73
C PRO A 24 4.16 -3.75 7.12
N ASP A 25 5.05 -3.61 6.13
CA ASP A 25 6.33 -2.93 6.32
C ASP A 25 6.14 -1.41 6.16
N PHE A 26 6.02 -0.72 7.29
CA PHE A 26 5.83 0.72 7.31
C PHE A 26 7.09 1.50 6.89
N SER A 27 8.27 0.88 6.88
CA SER A 27 9.52 1.55 6.47
C SER A 27 9.53 1.94 4.98
N LEU A 28 8.67 1.31 4.17
CA LEU A 28 8.48 1.63 2.76
C LEU A 28 7.65 2.91 2.53
N LEU A 29 7.01 3.43 3.58
CA LEU A 29 6.20 4.64 3.50
C LEU A 29 7.07 5.88 3.69
N THR A 30 6.83 6.87 2.85
CA THR A 30 7.36 8.21 3.08
C THR A 30 6.66 8.87 4.27
N LYS A 31 7.29 9.85 4.91
CA LYS A 31 6.67 10.66 5.98
C LYS A 31 5.27 11.15 5.61
N ARG A 32 5.13 11.61 4.36
CA ARG A 32 3.84 12.11 3.86
C ARG A 32 2.80 11.01 3.68
N GLU A 33 3.19 9.81 3.28
CA GLU A 33 2.29 8.66 3.20
C GLU A 33 1.87 8.21 4.61
N VAL A 34 2.76 8.28 5.61
CA VAL A 34 2.41 8.00 7.01
C VAL A 34 1.37 9.01 7.53
N GLU A 35 1.57 10.31 7.31
CA GLU A 35 0.57 11.33 7.68
C GLU A 35 -0.79 11.07 7.04
N VAL A 36 -0.80 10.76 5.73
CA VAL A 36 -2.02 10.41 4.99
C VAL A 36 -2.66 9.16 5.57
N LEU A 37 -1.87 8.14 5.93
CA LEU A 37 -2.36 6.88 6.50
C LEU A 37 -3.02 7.08 7.86
N LEU A 38 -2.42 7.88 8.75
CA LEU A 38 -2.96 8.16 10.08
C LEU A 38 -4.31 8.88 9.98
N LEU A 39 -4.38 9.98 9.23
CA LEU A 39 -5.64 10.69 8.99
C LEU A 39 -6.67 9.81 8.28
N LEU A 40 -6.21 8.95 7.36
CA LEU A 40 -7.08 8.01 6.67
C LEU A 40 -7.72 7.00 7.65
N ALA A 41 -6.93 6.49 8.59
CA ALA A 41 -7.37 5.56 9.62
C ALA A 41 -8.37 6.21 10.59
N ASP A 42 -8.26 7.51 10.83
CA ASP A 42 -9.23 8.31 11.60
C ASP A 42 -10.56 8.56 10.85
N GLY A 43 -10.69 8.06 9.61
CA GLY A 43 -11.92 8.15 8.82
C GLY A 43 -12.04 9.41 7.96
N GLU A 44 -10.99 10.23 7.87
CA GLU A 44 -11.05 11.52 7.19
C GLU A 44 -11.19 11.42 5.66
N SER A 45 -12.15 12.13 5.07
CA SER A 45 -12.32 12.14 3.61
C SER A 45 -11.10 12.72 2.89
N ASN A 46 -10.90 12.38 1.60
CA ASN A 46 -9.80 12.96 0.81
C ASN A 46 -9.82 14.50 0.78
N ARG A 47 -11.02 15.10 0.83
CA ARG A 47 -11.21 16.55 0.91
C ARG A 47 -10.74 17.10 2.26
N SER A 48 -11.00 16.40 3.36
CA SER A 48 -10.53 16.79 4.69
C SER A 48 -9.01 16.66 4.79
N LEU A 49 -8.45 15.53 4.35
CA LEU A 49 -7.00 15.34 4.21
C LEU A 49 -6.38 16.50 3.43
N ALA A 50 -6.93 16.83 2.26
CA ALA A 50 -6.41 17.90 1.42
C ALA A 50 -6.30 19.25 2.16
N ARG A 51 -7.30 19.57 2.99
CA ARG A 51 -7.32 20.79 3.81
C ARG A 51 -6.29 20.73 4.93
N GLN A 52 -6.28 19.66 5.72
CA GLN A 52 -5.37 19.49 6.86
C GLN A 52 -3.91 19.48 6.41
N LEU A 53 -3.66 18.87 5.25
CA LEU A 53 -2.34 18.68 4.69
C LEU A 53 -1.92 19.83 3.74
N ASN A 54 -2.78 20.83 3.52
CA ASN A 54 -2.60 21.96 2.61
C ASN A 54 -2.12 21.56 1.19
N ILE A 55 -2.80 20.59 0.57
CA ILE A 55 -2.51 20.11 -0.79
C ILE A 55 -3.80 19.89 -1.59
N ALA A 56 -3.69 19.73 -2.91
CA ALA A 56 -4.84 19.41 -3.74
C ALA A 56 -5.42 18.01 -3.45
N GLU A 57 -6.74 17.85 -3.55
CA GLU A 57 -7.42 16.56 -3.36
C GLU A 57 -6.95 15.49 -4.36
N ARG A 58 -6.56 15.90 -5.58
CA ARG A 58 -5.92 15.01 -6.57
C ARG A 58 -4.59 14.45 -6.05
N THR A 59 -3.80 15.26 -5.35
CA THR A 59 -2.53 14.84 -4.76
C THR A 59 -2.77 13.87 -3.60
N VAL A 60 -3.78 14.12 -2.77
CA VAL A 60 -4.21 13.14 -1.74
C VAL A 60 -4.57 11.80 -2.38
N ARG A 61 -5.36 11.79 -3.46
CA ARG A 61 -5.69 10.55 -4.18
C ARG A 61 -4.44 9.81 -4.66
N ALA A 62 -3.45 10.53 -5.19
CA ALA A 62 -2.19 9.93 -5.61
C ALA A 62 -1.42 9.30 -4.43
N HIS A 63 -1.34 9.99 -3.29
CA HIS A 63 -0.74 9.44 -2.07
C HIS A 63 -1.49 8.20 -1.58
N VAL A 64 -2.83 8.23 -1.52
CA VAL A 64 -3.65 7.09 -1.10
C VAL A 64 -3.42 5.88 -2.02
N THR A 65 -3.38 6.07 -3.35
CA THR A 65 -3.09 4.98 -4.28
C THR A 65 -1.70 4.38 -4.07
N SER A 66 -0.68 5.22 -3.91
CA SER A 66 0.71 4.77 -3.65
C SER A 66 0.79 4.01 -2.32
N LEU A 67 0.21 4.57 -1.27
CA LEU A 67 0.10 4.00 0.07
C LEU A 67 -0.55 2.61 0.04
N MET A 68 -1.73 2.49 -0.58
CA MET A 68 -2.47 1.21 -0.64
C MET A 68 -1.62 0.12 -1.32
N ARG A 69 -0.93 0.48 -2.41
CA ARG A 69 -0.03 -0.45 -3.11
C ARG A 69 1.13 -0.89 -2.23
N LYS A 70 1.76 0.04 -1.50
CA LYS A 70 2.88 -0.26 -0.60
C LYS A 70 2.47 -1.10 0.61
N LEU A 71 1.30 -0.82 1.17
CA LEU A 71 0.73 -1.57 2.30
C LEU A 71 0.12 -2.92 1.90
N GLY A 72 -0.09 -3.16 0.60
CA GLY A 72 -0.86 -4.31 0.13
C GLY A 72 -2.35 -4.26 0.49
N ALA A 73 -2.85 -3.09 0.92
CA ALA A 73 -4.24 -2.89 1.29
C ALA A 73 -5.13 -2.71 0.04
N ARG A 74 -6.29 -3.36 0.04
CA ARG A 74 -7.26 -3.35 -1.07
C ARG A 74 -8.40 -2.37 -0.84
N SER A 75 -8.54 -1.90 0.40
CA SER A 75 -9.58 -0.95 0.76
C SER A 75 -9.10 0.02 1.83
N ARG A 76 -9.81 1.14 1.92
CA ARG A 76 -9.62 2.13 2.99
C ARG A 76 -9.81 1.53 4.37
N VAL A 77 -10.81 0.67 4.54
CA VAL A 77 -11.09 -0.03 5.80
C VAL A 77 -9.95 -0.97 6.17
N GLU A 78 -9.40 -1.69 5.20
CA GLU A 78 -8.25 -2.58 5.41
C GLU A 78 -7.00 -1.80 5.84
N ALA A 79 -6.72 -0.66 5.22
CA ALA A 79 -5.63 0.22 5.64
C ALA A 79 -5.83 0.77 7.07
N ALA A 80 -7.06 1.15 7.43
CA ALA A 80 -7.37 1.58 8.79
C ALA A 80 -7.17 0.44 9.81
N LEU A 81 -7.58 -0.78 9.47
CA LEU A 81 -7.38 -1.96 10.32
C LEU A 81 -5.90 -2.31 10.48
N ILE A 82 -5.09 -2.13 9.44
CA ILE A 82 -3.64 -2.28 9.50
C ILE A 82 -3.06 -1.33 10.55
N VAL A 83 -3.43 -0.05 10.53
CA VAL A 83 -2.99 0.93 11.53
C VAL A 83 -3.43 0.52 12.93
N TYR A 84 -4.69 0.14 13.10
CA TYR A 84 -5.23 -0.26 14.40
C TYR A 84 -4.45 -1.43 15.01
N ASN A 85 -4.17 -2.47 14.21
CA ASN A 85 -3.44 -3.66 14.66
C ASN A 85 -1.94 -3.39 14.92
N HIS A 86 -1.36 -2.35 14.32
CA HIS A 86 0.07 -2.03 14.41
C HIS A 86 0.32 -0.65 15.03
N ARG A 87 -0.64 -0.13 15.79
CA ARG A 87 -0.61 1.23 16.36
C ARG A 87 0.64 1.48 17.20
N ASN A 88 1.08 0.46 17.93
CA ASN A 88 2.28 0.54 18.77
C ASN A 88 3.57 0.69 17.93
N ALA A 89 3.63 0.10 16.73
CA ALA A 89 4.80 0.21 15.85
C ALA A 89 4.88 1.60 15.19
N LEU A 90 3.74 2.15 14.74
CA LEU A 90 3.66 3.47 14.11
C LEU A 90 4.00 4.62 15.05
N MET A 91 3.70 4.49 16.34
CA MET A 91 3.99 5.52 17.35
C MET A 91 5.42 5.42 17.91
N SER A 92 6.14 4.30 17.69
CA SER A 92 7.48 4.06 18.22
C SER A 92 8.61 4.60 17.33
N GLU A 93 8.37 4.86 16.05
CA GLU A 93 9.38 5.43 15.12
C GLU A 93 9.22 6.96 14.92
N ALA A 94 8.18 7.55 15.51
CA ALA A 94 7.89 8.99 15.43
C ALA A 94 8.45 9.80 16.62
N ALA A 95 9.13 9.15 17.57
CA ALA A 95 9.79 9.76 18.74
C ALA A 95 11.30 9.82 18.53
#